data_AF-A0A8H5L166-F1
#
_entry.id   AF-A0A8H5L166-F1
#
_cell.length_a   1.000
_cell.length_b   1.000
_cell.length_c   1.000
_cell.angle_alpha   90.00
_cell.angle_beta   90.00
_cell.angle_gamma   90.00
#
_symmetry.space_group_name_H-M   'P 1'
#
loop_
_entity.id
_entity.type
_entity.pdbx_description
1 polymer ?
#
loop_
_entity_poly.entity_id
_entity_poly.type
_entity_poly.pdbx_seq_one_letter_code
_entity_poly.pdbx_strand_id
1 'polypeptide(L)'
;MGIKRKCHTNSITSTYLSKIGWSSWFGGRINEVIKDKHNGLWVSSQIQVYGGEQSMFRRNAGNGTAYCFRDATFGGTWDVFYQGTKEAAEKWQAVNDEGRAKYFSKADRRVLWGSYGDWHMKDVWQFYYDPETYKKMQKIRQTYDPKGTFTANPFCVEALK
;
A
#
# COMPACT_ATOMS: atom_id res chain seq x y z
N MET A 1 -5.47 -6.31 -18.91
CA MET A 1 -4.41 -5.54 -18.22
C MET A 1 -4.99 -5.06 -16.88
N GLY A 2 -4.20 -4.85 -15.83
CA GLY A 2 -4.72 -4.53 -14.49
C GLY A 2 -4.15 -3.23 -13.93
N ILE A 3 -4.97 -2.49 -13.19
CA ILE A 3 -4.55 -1.34 -12.38
C ILE A 3 -4.47 -1.82 -10.94
N LYS A 4 -3.30 -1.64 -10.32
CA LYS A 4 -3.06 -2.05 -8.95
C LYS A 4 -3.06 -0.87 -7.99
N ARG A 5 -3.71 -1.03 -6.83
CA ARG A 5 -3.57 -0.13 -5.69
C ARG A 5 -3.46 -0.88 -4.39
N LYS A 6 -2.65 -0.32 -3.50
CA LYS A 6 -2.42 -0.84 -2.17
C LYS A 6 -2.46 0.27 -1.15
N CYS A 7 -3.10 0.00 -0.03
CA CYS A 7 -2.98 0.87 1.12
C CYS A 7 -2.98 0.04 2.41
N HIS A 8 -2.32 0.54 3.44
CA HIS A 8 -2.41 0.03 4.81
C HIS A 8 -3.08 1.06 5.70
N THR A 9 -3.87 0.58 6.65
CA THR A 9 -4.45 1.40 7.70
C THR A 9 -3.79 1.12 9.04
N ASN A 10 -3.58 2.19 9.80
CA ASN A 10 -3.21 2.14 11.21
C ASN A 10 -4.40 2.58 12.05
N SER A 11 -5.43 1.73 12.10
CA SER A 11 -6.58 2.00 12.95
C SER A 11 -6.31 1.53 14.38
N ILE A 12 -5.94 2.47 15.26
CA ILE A 12 -5.63 2.18 16.67
C ILE A 12 -6.81 1.63 17.49
N THR A 13 -8.03 1.59 16.94
CA THR A 13 -9.22 1.06 17.63
C THR A 13 -10.01 0.15 16.71
N SER A 14 -10.35 -1.05 17.21
CA SER A 14 -11.04 -2.10 16.45
C SER A 14 -12.38 -1.67 15.84
N THR A 15 -13.00 -0.59 16.32
CA THR A 15 -14.30 -0.10 15.87
C THR A 15 -14.25 1.13 14.95
N TYR A 16 -13.10 1.81 14.83
CA TYR A 16 -13.04 3.09 14.12
C TYR A 16 -13.43 2.99 12.65
N LEU A 17 -12.96 1.95 11.95
CA LEU A 17 -13.29 1.74 10.53
C LEU A 17 -14.77 1.48 10.30
N SER A 18 -15.44 0.80 11.24
CA SER A 18 -16.89 0.64 11.21
C SER A 18 -17.60 1.98 11.38
N LYS A 19 -17.15 2.82 12.34
CA LYS A 19 -17.74 4.14 12.62
C LYS A 19 -17.63 5.12 11.45
N ILE A 20 -16.54 5.06 10.67
CA ILE A 20 -16.36 5.92 9.48
C ILE A 20 -16.98 5.34 8.21
N GLY A 21 -17.68 4.20 8.31
CA GLY A 21 -18.39 3.57 7.19
C GLY A 21 -17.49 2.87 6.18
N TRP A 22 -16.29 2.42 6.59
CA TRP A 22 -15.34 1.74 5.69
C TRP A 22 -15.95 0.53 5.00
N SER A 23 -16.66 -0.33 5.74
CA SER A 23 -17.25 -1.56 5.21
C SER A 23 -18.32 -1.28 4.15
N SER A 24 -19.22 -0.33 4.43
CA SER A 24 -20.26 0.10 3.49
C SER A 24 -19.65 0.75 2.25
N TRP A 25 -18.65 1.61 2.43
CA TRP A 25 -17.94 2.23 1.31
C TRP A 25 -17.25 1.18 0.45
N PHE A 26 -16.43 0.32 1.06
CA PHE A 26 -15.67 -0.73 0.37
C PHE A 26 -16.59 -1.72 -0.36
N GLY A 27 -17.65 -2.20 0.30
CA GLY A 27 -18.66 -3.05 -0.32
C GLY A 27 -19.36 -2.35 -1.49
N GLY A 28 -19.68 -1.07 -1.34
CA GLY A 28 -20.22 -0.24 -2.43
C GLY A 28 -19.30 -0.18 -3.64
N ARG A 29 -17.98 0.03 -3.44
CA ARG A 29 -17.00 0.06 -4.53
C ARG A 29 -16.94 -1.26 -5.30
N ILE A 30 -17.01 -2.40 -4.61
CA ILE A 30 -17.09 -3.72 -5.26
C ILE A 30 -18.40 -3.87 -6.03
N ASN A 31 -19.53 -3.52 -5.39
CA ASN A 31 -20.87 -3.61 -5.98
C ASN A 31 -20.99 -2.83 -7.29
N GLU A 32 -20.34 -1.69 -7.42
CA GLU A 32 -20.31 -0.92 -8.67
C GLU A 32 -19.74 -1.69 -9.85
N VAL A 33 -18.76 -2.56 -9.62
CA VAL A 33 -18.16 -3.40 -10.67
C VAL A 33 -19.00 -4.64 -10.91
N ILE A 34 -19.43 -5.34 -9.85
CA ILE A 34 -20.11 -6.63 -10.02
C ILE A 34 -21.57 -6.52 -10.45
N LYS A 35 -22.22 -5.36 -10.30
CA LYS A 35 -23.63 -5.15 -10.71
C LYS A 35 -23.82 -5.21 -12.22
N ASP A 36 -22.78 -4.92 -13.00
CA ASP A 36 -22.82 -4.93 -14.45
C ASP A 36 -21.72 -5.87 -14.98
N LYS A 37 -22.11 -7.03 -15.49
CA LYS A 37 -21.17 -8.02 -16.04
C LYS A 37 -20.56 -7.61 -17.37
N HIS A 38 -21.07 -6.55 -18.01
CA HIS A 38 -20.66 -6.09 -19.34
C HIS A 38 -19.76 -4.84 -19.29
N ASN A 39 -19.46 -4.30 -18.11
CA ASN A 39 -18.55 -3.16 -17.95
C ASN A 39 -17.07 -3.50 -18.24
N GLY A 40 -16.75 -4.78 -18.46
CA GLY A 40 -15.39 -5.25 -18.77
C GLY A 40 -14.40 -5.06 -17.62
N LEU A 41 -14.88 -4.99 -16.37
CA LEU A 41 -14.08 -4.81 -15.16
C LEU A 41 -14.17 -6.04 -14.24
N TRP A 42 -13.05 -6.40 -13.60
CA TRP A 42 -12.99 -7.46 -12.59
C TRP A 42 -12.17 -6.98 -11.40
N VAL A 43 -12.71 -7.09 -10.20
CA VAL A 43 -12.01 -6.67 -8.97
C VAL A 43 -11.39 -7.88 -8.28
N SER A 44 -10.12 -7.76 -7.93
CA SER A 44 -9.44 -8.63 -6.97
C SER A 44 -9.16 -7.85 -5.71
N SER A 45 -9.60 -8.37 -4.56
CA SER A 45 -9.31 -7.79 -3.25
C SER A 45 -8.61 -8.81 -2.39
N GLN A 46 -7.45 -8.42 -1.86
CA GLN A 46 -6.78 -9.15 -0.80
C GLN A 46 -6.76 -8.27 0.44
N ILE A 47 -7.23 -8.79 1.57
CA ILE A 47 -7.22 -8.11 2.86
C ILE A 47 -6.42 -8.98 3.82
N GLN A 48 -5.42 -8.40 4.46
CA GLN A 48 -4.56 -9.09 5.40
C GLN A 48 -4.58 -8.40 6.76
N VAL A 49 -4.96 -9.16 7.79
CA VAL A 49 -5.04 -8.68 9.17
C VAL A 49 -3.65 -8.79 9.81
N TYR A 50 -3.14 -7.65 10.28
CA TYR A 50 -1.80 -7.54 10.90
C TYR A 50 -1.85 -7.16 12.38
N GLY A 51 -2.96 -6.57 12.83
CA GLY A 51 -3.12 -5.99 14.16
C GLY A 51 -3.50 -7.00 15.24
N GLY A 52 -3.88 -6.46 16.40
CA GLY A 52 -4.16 -7.25 17.60
C GLY A 52 -2.94 -7.38 18.52
N GLU A 53 -3.20 -7.47 19.81
CA GLU A 53 -2.16 -7.53 20.86
C GLU A 53 -1.29 -8.79 20.76
N GLN A 54 -1.87 -9.89 20.29
CA GLN A 54 -1.20 -11.17 20.12
C GLN A 54 -0.52 -11.32 18.74
N SER A 55 -0.62 -10.31 17.87
CA SER A 55 -0.01 -10.39 16.55
C SER A 55 1.52 -10.33 16.63
N MET A 56 2.16 -11.36 16.10
CA MET A 56 3.62 -11.39 15.97
C MET A 56 4.15 -10.33 15.00
N PHE A 57 3.31 -9.85 14.06
CA PHE A 57 3.68 -8.72 13.22
C PHE A 57 3.93 -7.46 14.06
N ARG A 58 3.08 -7.20 15.06
CA ARG A 58 3.21 -6.08 15.98
C ARG A 58 4.30 -6.32 17.04
N ARG A 59 4.33 -7.52 17.64
CA ARG A 59 5.29 -7.86 18.71
C ARG A 59 6.74 -7.85 18.26
N ASN A 60 7.01 -8.16 16.99
CA ASN A 60 8.35 -8.10 16.41
C ASN A 60 8.78 -6.68 15.96
N ALA A 61 8.04 -5.63 16.34
CA ALA A 61 8.46 -4.26 16.11
C ALA A 61 9.81 -3.97 16.80
N GLY A 62 10.66 -3.18 16.15
CA GLY A 62 11.97 -2.81 16.71
C GLY A 62 13.03 -3.94 16.72
N ASN A 63 12.71 -5.15 16.27
CA ASN A 63 13.63 -6.30 16.30
C ASN A 63 14.60 -6.31 15.08
N GLY A 64 15.17 -5.15 14.74
CA GLY A 64 16.20 -5.04 13.70
C GLY A 64 15.73 -5.08 12.24
N THR A 65 14.43 -5.11 11.96
CA THR A 65 13.91 -5.18 10.58
C THR A 65 13.81 -3.80 9.91
N ALA A 66 13.99 -3.75 8.59
CA ALA A 66 13.79 -2.52 7.80
C ALA A 66 12.31 -2.11 7.61
N TYR A 67 11.35 -2.97 7.97
CA TYR A 67 9.93 -2.64 7.89
C TYR A 67 9.45 -1.91 9.14
N CYS A 68 9.01 -0.66 8.97
CA CYS A 68 8.72 0.29 10.05
C CYS A 68 7.24 0.46 10.41
N PHE A 69 6.30 0.16 9.51
CA PHE A 69 4.86 0.38 9.74
C PHE A 69 4.18 -0.75 10.54
N ARG A 70 4.76 -1.07 11.70
CA ARG A 70 4.34 -2.19 12.58
C ARG A 70 3.07 -1.89 13.40
N ASP A 71 2.58 -0.66 13.32
CA ASP A 71 1.30 -0.21 13.89
C ASP A 71 0.10 -0.50 12.96
N ALA A 72 0.31 -1.10 11.80
CA ALA A 72 -0.76 -1.47 10.88
C ALA A 72 -1.74 -2.47 11.53
N THR A 73 -3.04 -2.20 11.38
CA THR A 73 -4.11 -3.07 11.91
C THR A 73 -4.56 -4.08 10.88
N PHE A 74 -4.69 -3.64 9.63
CA PHE A 74 -4.73 -4.51 8.47
C PHE A 74 -4.26 -3.71 7.25
N GLY A 75 -3.95 -4.42 6.17
CA GLY A 75 -3.70 -3.82 4.87
C GLY A 75 -4.49 -4.53 3.79
N GLY A 76 -4.61 -3.89 2.64
CA GLY A 76 -5.25 -4.52 1.50
C GLY A 76 -4.70 -4.06 0.17
N THR A 77 -4.81 -4.94 -0.82
CA THR A 77 -4.62 -4.62 -2.24
C THR A 77 -5.95 -4.75 -2.94
N TRP A 78 -6.29 -3.73 -3.72
CA TRP A 78 -7.49 -3.68 -4.53
C TRP A 78 -7.05 -3.41 -5.95
N ASP A 79 -7.09 -4.48 -6.74
CA ASP A 79 -6.70 -4.46 -8.14
C ASP A 79 -7.97 -4.52 -8.99
N VAL A 80 -8.05 -3.67 -10.00
CA VAL A 80 -9.08 -3.75 -11.04
C VAL A 80 -8.45 -4.17 -12.35
N PHE A 81 -8.91 -5.29 -12.88
CA PHE A 81 -8.56 -5.79 -14.20
C PHE A 81 -9.60 -5.32 -15.20
N TYR A 82 -9.15 -5.04 -16.42
CA TYR A 82 -10.04 -4.59 -17.49
C TYR A 82 -9.71 -5.22 -18.83
N GLN A 83 -10.72 -5.24 -19.70
CA GLN A 83 -10.63 -5.62 -21.11
C GLN A 83 -11.46 -4.63 -21.94
N GLY A 84 -10.81 -3.88 -22.84
CA GLY A 84 -11.47 -2.88 -23.67
C GLY A 84 -11.94 -1.61 -22.94
N THR A 85 -11.84 -1.53 -21.61
CA THR A 85 -12.44 -0.47 -20.78
C THR A 85 -11.46 0.20 -19.80
N LYS A 86 -10.24 0.49 -20.27
CA LYS A 86 -9.16 1.08 -19.45
C LYS A 86 -9.59 2.34 -18.69
N GLU A 87 -10.25 3.27 -19.35
CA GLU A 87 -10.68 4.53 -18.73
C GLU A 87 -11.66 4.31 -17.58
N ALA A 88 -12.56 3.32 -17.70
CA ALA A 88 -13.49 2.98 -16.64
C ALA A 88 -12.74 2.43 -15.42
N ALA A 89 -11.71 1.61 -15.65
CA ALA A 89 -10.84 1.11 -14.59
C ALA A 89 -10.07 2.25 -13.90
N GLU A 90 -9.51 3.20 -14.66
CA GLU A 90 -8.80 4.36 -14.13
C GLU A 90 -9.73 5.27 -13.29
N LYS A 91 -10.94 5.53 -13.78
CA LYS A 91 -11.97 6.29 -13.05
C LYS A 91 -12.38 5.58 -11.77
N TRP A 92 -12.64 4.27 -11.82
CA TRP A 92 -12.99 3.49 -10.62
C TRP A 92 -11.85 3.55 -9.59
N GLN A 93 -10.60 3.50 -10.05
CA GLN A 93 -9.44 3.56 -9.17
C GLN A 93 -9.21 4.95 -8.56
N ALA A 94 -9.41 6.02 -9.32
CA ALA A 94 -9.25 7.39 -8.84
C ALA A 94 -10.17 7.67 -7.63
N VAL A 95 -11.43 7.23 -7.69
CA VAL A 95 -12.39 7.36 -6.58
C VAL A 95 -11.92 6.59 -5.34
N ASN A 96 -11.25 5.45 -5.51
CA ASN A 96 -10.68 4.71 -4.37
C ASN A 96 -9.51 5.46 -3.75
N ASP A 97 -8.66 6.08 -4.57
CA ASP A 97 -7.50 6.86 -4.12
C ASP A 97 -7.96 8.10 -3.34
N GLU A 98 -9.02 8.79 -3.79
CA GLU A 98 -9.67 9.90 -3.09
C GLU A 98 -10.33 9.45 -1.78
N GLY A 99 -11.06 8.33 -1.82
CA GLY A 99 -11.77 7.78 -0.66
C GLY A 99 -10.84 7.24 0.43
N ARG A 100 -9.60 6.88 0.09
CA ARG A 100 -8.61 6.32 1.01
C ARG A 100 -8.49 7.14 2.30
N ALA A 101 -8.25 8.44 2.18
CA ALA A 101 -7.99 9.31 3.32
C ALA A 101 -9.19 9.41 4.29
N LYS A 102 -10.40 9.31 3.74
CA LYS A 102 -11.66 9.43 4.48
C LYS A 102 -12.09 8.11 5.12
N TYR A 103 -12.05 7.02 4.35
CA TYR A 103 -12.67 5.75 4.72
C TYR A 103 -11.68 4.71 5.21
N PHE A 104 -10.39 4.81 4.87
CA PHE A 104 -9.46 3.72 5.10
C PHE A 104 -8.21 4.11 5.90
N SER A 105 -7.37 4.98 5.37
CA SER A 105 -6.13 5.40 6.02
C SER A 105 -5.77 6.83 5.64
N LYS A 106 -5.44 7.63 6.65
CA LYS A 106 -4.97 9.00 6.48
C LYS A 106 -3.59 9.05 5.79
N ALA A 107 -2.75 8.06 6.06
CA ALA A 107 -1.42 7.95 5.47
C ALA A 107 -1.38 6.88 4.38
N ASP A 108 -0.69 7.18 3.28
CA ASP A 108 -0.37 6.18 2.27
C ASP A 108 0.83 5.35 2.74
N ARG A 109 0.59 4.11 3.11
CA ARG A 109 1.62 3.16 3.55
C ARG A 109 1.50 1.91 2.69
N ARG A 110 2.61 1.49 2.10
CA ARG A 110 2.70 0.43 1.10
C ARG A 110 3.68 -0.65 1.54
N VAL A 111 3.59 -1.81 0.90
CA VAL A 111 4.60 -2.88 1.01
C VAL A 111 5.05 -3.21 -0.41
N LEU A 112 6.28 -3.70 -0.52
CA LEU A 112 6.97 -3.87 -1.79
C LEU A 112 6.25 -4.80 -2.78
N TRP A 113 5.50 -5.80 -2.29
CA TRP A 113 4.76 -6.72 -3.18
C TRP A 113 3.53 -6.10 -3.87
N GLY A 114 3.11 -4.89 -3.47
CA GLY A 114 2.01 -4.16 -4.10
C GLY A 114 2.36 -2.71 -4.42
N SER A 115 3.59 -2.50 -4.90
CA SER A 115 4.06 -1.20 -5.37
C SER A 115 3.33 -0.75 -6.64
N TYR A 116 3.09 0.56 -6.75
CA TYR A 116 2.46 1.22 -7.89
C TYR A 116 2.86 2.70 -7.92
N GLY A 117 2.55 3.38 -9.03
CA GLY A 117 2.87 4.81 -9.22
C GLY A 117 4.24 4.96 -9.87
N ASP A 118 5.16 5.64 -9.17
CA ASP A 118 6.50 5.88 -9.69
C ASP A 118 7.41 4.64 -9.59
N TRP A 119 8.33 4.53 -10.54
CA TRP A 119 9.34 3.49 -10.64
C TRP A 119 10.66 3.87 -9.93
N HIS A 120 10.83 5.13 -9.53
CA HIS A 120 12.01 5.62 -8.83
C HIS A 120 11.75 5.70 -7.34
N MET A 121 12.48 4.92 -6.53
CA MET A 121 12.28 4.89 -5.07
C MET A 121 12.44 6.27 -4.44
N LYS A 122 13.37 7.09 -4.92
CA LYS A 122 13.63 8.45 -4.41
C LYS A 122 12.39 9.37 -4.41
N ASP A 123 11.42 9.11 -5.28
CA ASP A 123 10.23 9.94 -5.45
C ASP A 123 9.04 9.43 -4.61
N VAL A 124 9.12 8.18 -4.11
CA VAL A 124 8.02 7.49 -3.43
C VAL A 124 8.40 6.79 -2.13
N TRP A 125 9.63 6.94 -1.65
CA TRP A 125 10.14 6.25 -0.46
C TRP A 125 9.28 6.48 0.79
N GLN A 126 8.65 7.65 0.89
CA GLN A 126 7.77 8.06 1.99
C GLN A 126 6.57 7.13 2.18
N PHE A 127 6.20 6.37 1.15
CA PHE A 127 5.13 5.38 1.25
C PHE A 127 5.62 4.01 1.77
N TYR A 128 6.92 3.76 1.79
CA TYR A 128 7.52 2.47 2.16
C TYR A 128 8.34 2.52 3.44
N TYR A 129 8.85 3.69 3.80
CA TYR A 129 9.71 3.92 4.95
C TYR A 129 9.29 5.18 5.71
N ASP A 130 9.49 5.18 7.02
CA ASP A 130 9.60 6.43 7.77
C ASP A 130 10.96 7.10 7.49
N PRO A 131 11.11 8.41 7.78
CA PRO A 131 12.35 9.15 7.49
C PRO A 131 13.60 8.60 8.18
N GLU A 132 13.48 8.11 9.42
CA GLU A 132 14.62 7.58 10.19
C GLU A 132 15.10 6.26 9.59
N THR A 133 14.16 5.36 9.29
CA THR A 133 14.42 4.08 8.65
C THR A 133 15.00 4.27 7.26
N TYR A 134 14.44 5.17 6.44
CA TYR A 134 14.96 5.43 5.09
C TYR A 134 16.42 5.92 5.16
N LYS A 135 16.70 6.92 6.00
CA LYS A 135 18.06 7.44 6.19
C LYS A 135 19.04 6.36 6.68
N LYS A 136 18.59 5.45 7.56
CA LYS A 136 19.39 4.31 8.01
C LYS A 136 19.70 3.36 6.85
N MET A 137 18.72 3.07 5.99
CA MET A 137 18.93 2.23 4.81
C MET A 137 19.88 2.88 3.80
N GLN A 138 19.79 4.20 3.59
CA GLN A 138 20.72 4.93 2.73
C GLN A 138 22.17 4.87 3.25
N LYS A 139 22.38 4.92 4.57
CA LYS A 139 23.71 4.72 5.18
C LYS A 139 24.22 3.30 4.97
N ILE A 140 23.38 2.29 5.17
CA ILE A 140 23.74 0.88 4.90
C ILE A 140 24.13 0.72 3.43
N ARG A 141 23.33 1.28 2.51
CA ARG A 141 23.62 1.30 1.07
C ARG A 141 24.99 1.89 0.78
N GLN A 142 25.31 3.03 1.38
CA GLN A 142 26.60 3.72 1.24
C GLN A 142 27.77 2.88 1.76
N THR A 143 27.61 2.20 2.91
CA THR A 143 28.68 1.38 3.50
C THR A 143 28.96 0.12 2.70
N TYR A 144 27.91 -0.62 2.33
CA TYR A 144 28.06 -1.99 1.85
C TYR A 144 28.01 -2.15 0.33
N ASP A 145 27.41 -1.21 -0.40
CA ASP A 145 27.56 -1.17 -1.85
C ASP A 145 27.47 0.29 -2.37
N PRO A 146 28.54 1.07 -2.13
CA PRO A 146 28.62 2.49 -2.50
C PRO A 146 28.56 2.72 -4.01
N LYS A 147 28.94 1.72 -4.82
CA LYS A 147 29.02 1.84 -6.28
C LYS A 147 27.75 1.46 -7.01
N GLY A 148 26.72 0.99 -6.30
CA GLY A 148 25.48 0.62 -6.98
C GLY A 148 25.50 -0.79 -7.59
N THR A 149 26.49 -1.63 -7.28
CA THR A 149 26.74 -2.93 -7.92
C THR A 149 25.52 -3.85 -7.89
N PHE A 150 24.77 -3.82 -6.79
CA PHE A 150 23.55 -4.60 -6.58
C PHE A 150 22.26 -3.79 -6.80
N THR A 151 22.33 -2.58 -7.37
CA THR A 151 21.14 -1.84 -7.78
C THR A 151 20.62 -2.41 -9.10
N ALA A 152 19.68 -3.35 -9.01
CA ALA A 152 19.08 -3.98 -10.19
C ALA A 152 18.16 -3.02 -10.98
N ASN A 153 17.56 -2.03 -10.33
CA ASN A 153 16.65 -1.08 -10.95
C ASN A 153 16.51 0.23 -10.11
N PRO A 154 15.88 1.29 -10.66
CA PRO A 154 15.65 2.56 -9.95
C PRO A 154 14.73 2.48 -8.72
N PHE A 155 14.00 1.37 -8.54
CA PHE A 155 13.14 1.13 -7.38
C PHE A 155 13.94 0.53 -6.20
N CYS A 156 15.10 1.14 -5.91
CA CYS A 156 16.03 0.73 -4.86
C CYS A 156 16.40 1.93 -4.00
N VAL A 157 16.70 1.71 -2.72
CA VAL A 157 17.20 2.78 -1.84
C VAL A 157 18.54 3.30 -2.37
N GLU A 158 18.67 4.61 -2.51
CA GLU A 158 19.90 5.25 -2.96
C GLU A 158 20.93 5.39 -1.83
N ALA A 159 22.22 5.45 -2.16
CA ALA A 159 23.24 5.71 -1.16
C ALA A 159 23.05 7.14 -0.61
N LEU A 160 23.31 7.31 0.68
CA LEU A 160 23.38 8.65 1.24
C LEU A 160 24.53 9.40 0.56
N LYS A 161 24.24 10.56 -0.02
CA LYS A 161 25.25 11.45 -0.62
C LYS A 161 26.01 12.18 0.48
#